data_AF-A0A2G2Q1R8-F1
#
_entry.id   AF-A0A2G2Q1R8-F1
#
_cell.length_a   1.000
_cell.length_b   1.000
_cell.length_c   1.000
_cell.angle_alpha   90.00
_cell.angle_beta   90.00
_cell.angle_gamma   90.00
#
_symmetry.space_group_name_H-M   'P 1'
#
loop_
_entity.id
_entity.type
_entity.pdbx_description
1 polymer ?
#
loop_
_entity_poly.entity_id
_entity_poly.type
_entity_poly.pdbx_seq_one_letter_code
_entity_poly.pdbx_strand_id
1 'polypeptide(L)'
;MKNNENLMKHFASVLRARALGTQKAPSISDKVAIYFSRKELIEIIKSRFGGTIPKEYNLIEMENQELISLIGDELFMISYMTGKWSKEISFGGDSPQINKNESPTQKKELLSKMDTAIEKSVNKEAKTSNKRTPKSN
;
A
#
# COMPACT_ATOMS: atom_id res chain seq x y z
N MET A 1 -11.90 -21.56 7.13
CA MET A 1 -12.20 -20.71 5.94
C MET A 1 -13.32 -19.70 6.18
N LYS A 2 -14.47 -20.07 6.80
CA LYS A 2 -15.61 -19.14 7.03
C LYS A 2 -15.28 -17.84 7.79
N ASN A 3 -14.34 -17.87 8.75
CA ASN A 3 -13.98 -16.68 9.53
C ASN A 3 -13.27 -15.61 8.68
N ASN A 4 -12.38 -16.01 7.76
CA ASN A 4 -11.69 -15.07 6.88
C ASN A 4 -12.66 -14.44 5.88
N GLU A 5 -13.62 -15.20 5.37
CA GLU A 5 -14.64 -14.70 4.45
C GLU A 5 -15.51 -13.62 5.09
N ASN A 6 -15.95 -13.84 6.34
CA ASN A 6 -16.72 -12.84 7.09
C ASN A 6 -15.91 -11.57 7.34
N LEU A 7 -14.64 -11.71 7.71
CA LEU A 7 -13.74 -10.58 7.92
C LEU A 7 -13.50 -9.78 6.62
N MET A 8 -13.30 -10.48 5.50
CA MET A 8 -13.17 -9.85 4.17
C MET A 8 -14.42 -9.09 3.77
N LYS A 9 -15.61 -9.69 3.96
CA LYS A 9 -16.89 -9.02 3.67
C LYS A 9 -17.06 -7.76 4.51
N HIS A 10 -16.71 -7.82 5.79
CA HIS A 10 -16.70 -6.66 6.67
C HIS A 10 -15.77 -5.56 6.15
N PHE A 11 -14.51 -5.89 5.85
CA PHE A 11 -13.55 -4.92 5.32
C PHE A 11 -13.99 -4.31 3.97
N ALA A 12 -14.54 -5.12 3.07
CA ALA A 12 -15.11 -4.60 1.83
C ALA A 12 -16.24 -3.60 2.08
N SER A 13 -17.10 -3.85 3.09
CA SER A 13 -18.16 -2.93 3.50
C SER A 13 -17.59 -1.62 4.04
N VAL A 14 -16.60 -1.68 4.93
CA VAL A 14 -15.94 -0.50 5.53
C VAL A 14 -15.30 0.37 4.45
N LEU A 15 -14.55 -0.25 3.53
CA LEU A 15 -13.90 0.46 2.42
C LEU A 15 -14.93 1.13 1.50
N ARG A 16 -16.01 0.41 1.16
CA ARG A 16 -17.10 0.97 0.35
C ARG A 16 -17.78 2.13 1.06
N ALA A 17 -18.12 1.99 2.34
CA ALA A 17 -18.78 3.03 3.12
C ALA A 17 -17.92 4.31 3.22
N ARG A 18 -16.60 4.16 3.38
CA ARG A 18 -15.67 5.30 3.35
C ARG A 18 -15.59 5.96 1.97
N ALA A 19 -15.51 5.17 0.90
CA ALA A 19 -15.49 5.69 -0.46
C ALA A 19 -16.76 6.49 -0.81
N LEU A 20 -17.91 6.07 -0.26
CA LEU A 20 -19.19 6.78 -0.39
C LEU A 20 -19.38 7.93 0.61
N GLY A 21 -18.45 8.11 1.55
CA GLY A 21 -18.56 9.11 2.63
C GLY A 21 -19.62 8.80 3.69
N THR A 22 -20.22 7.61 3.68
CA THR A 22 -21.24 7.20 4.66
C THR A 22 -20.65 6.76 6.01
N GLN A 23 -19.37 6.42 6.04
CA GLN A 23 -18.60 6.15 7.26
C GLN A 23 -17.36 7.05 7.29
N LYS A 24 -17.14 7.75 8.41
CA LYS A 24 -15.96 8.61 8.62
C LYS A 24 -14.94 7.89 9.51
N ALA A 25 -13.67 8.26 9.33
CA ALA A 25 -12.62 7.93 10.28
C ALA A 25 -12.67 8.86 11.50
N PRO A 26 -12.27 8.42 12.71
CA PRO A 26 -11.98 7.04 13.10
C PRO A 26 -13.26 6.21 13.30
N SER A 27 -13.22 4.92 12.96
CA SER A 27 -14.34 4.00 13.16
C SER A 27 -13.84 2.57 13.28
N ILE A 28 -14.32 1.89 14.32
CA ILE A 28 -14.04 0.49 14.64
C ILE A 28 -15.34 -0.20 15.05
N SER A 29 -15.52 -1.43 14.56
CA SER A 29 -16.59 -2.30 15.03
C SER A 29 -16.07 -3.24 16.13
N ASP A 30 -16.75 -3.32 17.27
CA ASP A 30 -16.41 -4.30 18.31
C ASP A 30 -16.48 -5.75 17.80
N LYS A 31 -17.26 -5.98 16.73
CA LYS A 31 -17.39 -7.29 16.08
C LYS A 31 -16.12 -7.75 15.39
N VAL A 32 -15.20 -6.84 15.02
CA VAL A 32 -13.94 -7.25 14.39
C VAL A 32 -12.94 -7.82 15.39
N ALA A 33 -13.08 -7.49 16.68
CA ALA A 33 -12.25 -7.95 17.78
C ALA A 33 -12.04 -9.47 17.77
N ILE A 34 -13.11 -10.22 17.49
CA ILE A 34 -13.15 -11.69 17.59
C ILE A 34 -12.25 -12.37 16.55
N TYR A 35 -11.82 -11.66 15.51
CA TYR A 35 -10.98 -12.18 14.45
C TYR A 35 -9.48 -11.98 14.70
N PHE A 36 -9.11 -11.23 15.73
CA PHE A 36 -7.73 -10.90 16.05
C PHE A 36 -7.31 -11.51 17.38
N SER A 37 -6.16 -12.16 17.38
CA SER A 37 -5.50 -12.50 18.64
C SER A 37 -4.91 -11.24 19.29
N ARG A 38 -4.70 -11.29 20.62
CA ARG A 38 -4.06 -10.21 21.37
C ARG A 38 -2.70 -9.80 20.78
N LYS A 39 -1.92 -10.79 20.33
CA LYS A 39 -0.62 -10.54 19.69
C LYS A 39 -0.76 -9.70 18.42
N GLU A 40 -1.78 -9.99 17.61
CA GLU A 40 -2.05 -9.25 16.37
C GLU A 40 -2.53 -7.82 16.67
N LEU A 41 -3.39 -7.64 17.68
CA LEU A 41 -3.79 -6.30 18.12
C LEU A 41 -2.58 -5.45 18.53
N ILE A 42 -1.65 -6.02 19.30
CA ILE A 42 -0.40 -5.36 19.70
C ILE A 42 0.46 -5.02 18.47
N GLU A 43 0.55 -5.92 17.49
CA GLU A 43 1.32 -5.68 16.27
C GLU A 43 0.72 -4.54 15.43
N ILE A 44 -0.61 -4.50 15.32
CA ILE A 44 -1.34 -3.41 14.64
C ILE A 44 -1.06 -2.07 15.36
N ILE A 45 -1.12 -2.04 16.69
CA ILE A 45 -0.82 -0.84 17.49
C ILE A 45 0.62 -0.39 17.26
N LYS A 46 1.59 -1.31 17.26
CA LYS A 46 2.99 -0.98 16.95
C LYS A 46 3.12 -0.36 15.56
N SER A 47 2.44 -0.92 14.56
CA SER A 47 2.43 -0.36 13.20
C SER A 47 1.82 1.04 13.16
N ARG A 48 0.74 1.29 13.91
CA ARG A 48 0.10 2.61 14.03
C ARG A 48 1.06 3.67 14.55
N PHE A 49 1.85 3.34 15.57
CA PHE A 49 2.80 4.28 16.18
C PHE A 49 4.21 4.22 15.58
N GLY A 50 4.38 3.70 14.36
CA GLY A 50 5.67 3.67 13.68
C GLY A 50 6.75 2.82 14.38
N GLY A 51 6.34 1.82 15.16
CA GLY A 51 7.22 0.91 15.90
C GLY A 51 7.52 1.31 17.35
N THR A 52 7.20 2.55 17.75
CA THR A 52 7.42 3.04 19.12
C THR A 52 6.10 3.33 19.83
N ILE A 53 5.76 2.56 20.85
CA ILE A 53 4.53 2.79 21.63
C ILE A 53 4.81 3.87 22.69
N PRO A 54 3.94 4.90 22.82
CA PRO A 54 4.06 5.89 23.89
C PRO A 54 4.11 5.22 25.28
N LYS A 55 4.97 5.73 26.17
CA LYS A 55 5.21 5.13 27.50
C LYS A 55 3.98 5.11 28.41
N GLU A 56 3.00 5.95 28.13
CA GLU A 56 1.70 6.02 28.82
C GLU A 56 0.82 4.79 28.56
N TYR A 57 1.10 3.99 27.51
CA TYR A 57 0.33 2.80 27.19
C TYR A 57 1.05 1.52 27.61
N ASN A 58 0.54 0.88 28.65
CA ASN A 58 0.98 -0.47 29.02
C ASN A 58 0.14 -1.53 28.28
N LEU A 59 0.56 -1.89 27.07
CA LEU A 59 -0.16 -2.87 26.25
C LEU A 59 -0.29 -4.27 26.90
N ILE A 60 0.53 -4.57 27.91
CA ILE A 60 0.48 -5.87 28.61
C ILE A 60 -0.72 -5.90 29.56
N GLU A 61 -1.01 -4.80 30.23
CA GLU A 61 -2.10 -4.67 31.22
C GLU A 61 -3.44 -4.31 30.58
N MET A 62 -3.45 -3.79 29.35
CA MET A 62 -4.67 -3.37 28.67
C MET A 62 -5.57 -4.54 28.26
N GLU A 63 -6.87 -4.44 28.43
CA GLU A 63 -7.84 -5.40 27.92
C GLU A 63 -7.98 -5.33 26.39
N ASN A 64 -8.48 -6.39 25.75
CA ASN A 64 -8.59 -6.42 24.29
C ASN A 64 -9.45 -5.26 23.73
N GLN A 65 -10.49 -4.83 24.46
CA GLN A 65 -11.32 -3.69 24.08
C GLN A 65 -10.55 -2.36 24.13
N GLU A 66 -9.64 -2.22 25.09
CA GLU A 66 -8.79 -1.04 25.21
C GLU A 66 -7.73 -1.04 24.10
N LEU A 67 -7.16 -2.21 23.76
CA LEU A 67 -6.26 -2.34 22.62
C LEU A 67 -6.94 -1.95 21.31
N ILE A 68 -8.19 -2.36 21.12
CA ILE A 68 -9.00 -2.01 19.95
C ILE A 68 -9.28 -0.51 19.90
N SER A 69 -9.68 0.07 21.02
CA SER A 69 -9.86 1.52 21.15
C SER A 69 -8.57 2.28 20.82
N LEU A 70 -7.42 1.72 21.22
CA LEU A 70 -6.09 2.25 20.91
C LEU A 70 -5.67 2.01 19.44
N ILE A 71 -6.33 1.14 18.67
CA ILE A 71 -6.11 1.10 17.21
C ILE A 71 -6.83 2.29 16.56
N GLY A 72 -8.02 2.62 17.05
CA GLY A 72 -8.83 3.78 16.64
C GLY A 72 -9.50 3.65 15.27
N ASP A 73 -8.83 3.04 14.28
CA ASP A 73 -9.34 2.95 12.91
C ASP A 73 -9.15 1.56 12.28
N GLU A 74 -10.23 1.00 11.72
CA GLU A 74 -10.21 -0.27 10.99
C GLU A 74 -9.24 -0.33 9.81
N LEU A 75 -8.81 0.80 9.24
CA LEU A 75 -7.80 0.81 8.18
C LEU A 75 -6.46 0.23 8.64
N PHE A 76 -6.09 0.38 9.91
CA PHE A 76 -4.88 -0.26 10.44
C PHE A 76 -5.03 -1.78 10.48
N MET A 77 -6.22 -2.28 10.83
CA MET A 77 -6.54 -3.72 10.83
C MET A 77 -6.58 -4.28 9.39
N ILE A 78 -7.17 -3.54 8.46
CA ILE A 78 -7.20 -3.88 7.03
C ILE A 78 -5.77 -3.93 6.47
N SER A 79 -4.94 -2.94 6.77
CA SER A 79 -3.54 -2.89 6.32
C SER A 79 -2.75 -4.09 6.85
N TYR A 80 -2.95 -4.47 8.11
CA TYR A 80 -2.29 -5.64 8.69
C TYR A 80 -2.72 -6.94 7.99
N MET A 81 -4.02 -7.17 7.83
CA MET A 81 -4.54 -8.41 7.22
C MET A 81 -4.18 -8.54 5.74
N THR A 82 -4.23 -7.45 4.98
CA THR A 82 -3.79 -7.45 3.57
C THR A 82 -2.30 -7.77 3.44
N GLY A 83 -1.45 -7.23 4.34
CA GLY A 83 -0.04 -7.58 4.41
C GLY A 83 0.20 -9.06 4.76
N LYS A 84 -0.58 -9.61 5.69
CA LYS A 84 -0.52 -11.03 6.07
C LYS A 84 -0.90 -11.95 4.91
N TRP A 85 -2.05 -11.72 4.27
CA TRP A 85 -2.50 -12.52 3.12
C TRP A 85 -1.54 -12.43 1.93
N SER A 86 -0.96 -11.25 1.68
CA SER A 86 0.02 -11.08 0.57
C SER A 86 1.28 -11.93 0.79
N LYS A 87 1.71 -12.10 2.04
CA LYS A 87 2.87 -12.95 2.39
C LYS A 87 2.53 -14.43 2.30
N GLU A 88 1.33 -14.84 2.71
CA GLU A 88 0.88 -16.24 2.62
C GLU A 88 0.89 -16.76 1.17
N ILE A 89 0.55 -15.91 0.20
CA ILE A 89 0.59 -16.24 -1.24
C ILE A 89 2.03 -16.44 -1.73
N SER A 90 3.01 -15.75 -1.13
CA SER A 90 4.43 -15.83 -1.54
C SER A 90 5.12 -17.13 -1.13
N PHE A 91 4.57 -17.89 -0.18
CA PHE A 91 5.10 -19.19 0.26
C PHE A 91 4.38 -20.40 -0.37
N GLY A 92 3.37 -20.15 -1.22
CA GLY A 92 2.54 -21.18 -1.85
C GLY A 92 2.74 -21.37 -3.35
N GLY A 93 3.74 -20.71 -3.96
CA GLY A 93 4.04 -20.83 -5.38
C GLY A 93 5.49 -21.23 -5.60
N ASP A 94 5.71 -22.25 -6.43
CA ASP A 94 7.00 -22.60 -7.01
C ASP A 94 7.68 -21.36 -7.62
N SER A 95 8.49 -20.66 -6.84
CA SER A 95 9.47 -19.73 -7.39
C SER A 95 10.70 -20.54 -7.81
N PRO A 96 11.22 -20.37 -9.04
CA PRO A 96 12.50 -20.94 -9.42
C PRO A 96 13.55 -20.48 -8.41
N GLN A 97 14.23 -21.44 -7.78
CA GLN A 97 15.42 -21.19 -7.00
C GLN A 97 16.46 -20.52 -7.91
N ILE A 98 16.57 -19.19 -7.86
CA ILE A 98 17.77 -18.51 -8.32
C ILE A 98 18.81 -18.80 -7.24
N ASN A 99 19.66 -19.80 -7.51
CA ASN A 99 20.84 -20.12 -6.72
C ASN A 99 21.61 -18.83 -6.44
N LYS A 100 21.66 -18.44 -5.16
CA LYS A 100 22.57 -17.41 -4.66
C LYS A 100 23.99 -17.97 -4.67
N ASN A 101 24.65 -17.90 -5.82
CA ASN A 101 26.11 -17.96 -5.90
C ASN A 101 26.54 -16.93 -6.95
N GLU A 102 26.56 -15.66 -6.58
CA GLU A 102 27.49 -14.70 -7.18
C GLU A 102 27.68 -13.51 -6.24
N SER A 103 28.94 -13.36 -5.83
CA SER A 103 29.49 -12.31 -4.99
C SER A 103 29.65 -10.99 -5.79
N PRO A 104 29.86 -9.85 -5.11
CA PRO A 104 29.55 -8.53 -5.65
C PRO A 104 30.72 -7.99 -6.46
N THR A 105 30.72 -8.12 -7.79
CA THR A 105 31.58 -7.31 -8.66
C THR A 105 30.93 -7.16 -10.03
N GLN A 106 30.18 -6.07 -10.23
CA GLN A 106 30.10 -5.25 -11.46
C GLN A 106 28.97 -4.21 -11.33
N LYS A 107 29.10 -3.37 -10.30
CA LYS A 107 28.37 -2.12 -10.18
C LYS A 107 29.01 -1.08 -11.12
N LYS A 108 28.84 -1.20 -12.45
CA LYS A 108 29.23 -0.15 -13.43
C LYS A 108 28.82 -0.41 -14.90
N GLU A 109 27.60 -0.86 -15.20
CA GLU A 109 27.14 -0.85 -16.60
C GLU A 109 25.62 -0.75 -16.77
N LEU A 110 24.95 0.14 -16.02
CA LEU A 110 23.51 0.42 -16.23
C LEU A 110 23.17 1.93 -16.08
N LEU A 111 24.16 2.80 -16.30
CA LEU A 111 24.02 4.27 -16.21
C LEU A 111 24.35 5.00 -17.52
N SER A 112 24.43 4.32 -18.68
CA SER A 112 24.72 4.97 -19.99
C SER A 112 23.68 4.75 -21.09
N LYS A 113 22.45 4.29 -20.78
CA LYS A 113 21.40 4.09 -21.80
C LYS A 113 20.13 4.93 -21.58
N MET A 114 20.18 5.97 -20.75
CA MET A 114 19.08 6.93 -20.57
C MET A 114 19.26 8.28 -21.28
N ASP A 115 20.37 8.48 -22.01
CA ASP A 115 20.62 9.71 -22.79
C ASP A 115 20.39 9.54 -24.31
N THR A 116 19.53 8.60 -24.73
CA THR A 116 19.16 8.48 -26.17
C THR A 116 17.68 8.19 -26.37
N ALA A 117 16.82 8.90 -25.62
CA ALA A 117 15.38 8.93 -25.86
C ALA A 117 14.73 10.31 -25.63
N ILE A 118 15.54 11.39 -25.60
CA ILE A 118 15.06 12.77 -25.55
C ILE A 118 15.74 13.58 -26.68
N GLU A 119 15.67 13.10 -27.93
CA GLU A 119 16.13 13.90 -29.08
C GLU A 119 15.43 13.56 -30.40
N LYS A 120 14.17 13.11 -30.37
CA LYS A 120 13.37 12.88 -31.59
C LYS A 120 11.95 13.45 -31.61
N SER A 121 11.59 14.33 -30.67
CA SER A 121 10.24 14.92 -30.58
C SER A 121 10.19 16.46 -30.64
N VAL A 122 11.26 17.15 -31.05
CA VAL A 122 11.28 18.64 -31.15
C VAL A 122 11.35 19.17 -32.59
N ASN A 123 11.43 18.32 -33.63
CA ASN A 123 11.58 18.80 -35.01
C ASN A 123 10.41 18.41 -35.92
N LYS A 124 9.22 18.97 -35.66
CA LYS A 124 8.14 19.05 -36.65
C LYS A 124 7.04 20.08 -36.33
N GLU A 125 7.42 21.28 -35.89
CA GLU A 125 6.45 22.39 -35.76
C GLU A 125 7.13 23.75 -35.97
N ALA A 126 7.73 23.93 -37.16
CA ALA A 126 8.22 25.24 -37.60
C ALA A 126 8.19 25.32 -39.13
N LYS A 127 7.00 25.40 -39.74
CA LYS A 127 6.85 25.86 -41.13
C LYS A 127 5.42 26.23 -41.53
N THR A 128 4.81 27.19 -40.84
CA THR A 128 3.66 27.93 -41.39
C THR A 128 3.62 29.35 -40.83
N SER A 129 4.40 30.26 -41.42
CA SER A 129 4.00 31.66 -41.48
C SER A 129 4.60 32.36 -42.69
N ASN A 130 3.70 32.99 -43.44
CA ASN A 130 3.89 34.11 -44.36
C ASN A 130 4.58 33.89 -45.73
N LYS A 131 3.75 33.89 -46.78
CA LYS A 131 4.06 34.60 -48.02
C LYS A 131 2.82 35.40 -48.47
N ARG A 132 2.81 36.69 -48.16
CA ARG A 132 1.87 37.66 -48.73
C ARG A 132 2.39 38.17 -50.09
N THR A 133 1.49 38.14 -51.08
CA THR A 133 1.30 39.08 -52.22
C THR A 133 2.33 39.14 -53.37
N PRO A 134 2.02 39.71 -54.57
CA PRO A 134 0.77 40.32 -55.06
C PRO A 134 0.28 39.91 -56.48
N LYS A 135 -0.93 40.44 -56.83
CA LYS A 135 -1.38 41.08 -58.10
C LYS A 135 -2.17 40.30 -59.20
N SER A 136 -3.32 40.92 -59.50
CA SER A 136 -4.03 41.18 -60.78
C SER A 136 -4.39 40.04 -61.73
N ASN A 137 -5.69 39.93 -62.01
CA ASN A 137 -6.29 40.39 -63.27
C ASN A 137 -7.68 40.97 -63.02
#